data_AF-A0A4Q5QEY5-F1
#
_entry.id   AF-A0A4Q5QEY5-F1
#
_cell.length_a   1.000
_cell.length_b   1.000
_cell.length_c   1.000
_cell.angle_alpha   90.00
_cell.angle_beta   90.00
_cell.angle_gamma   90.00
#
_symmetry.space_group_name_H-M   'P 1'
#
loop_
_entity.id
_entity.type
_entity.pdbx_description
1 polymer ?
#
loop_
_entity_poly.entity_id
_entity_poly.type
_entity_poly.pdbx_seq_one_letter_code
_entity_poly.pdbx_strand_id
1 'polypeptide(L)'
;MAYYQNIFSEVQVRPTQPEHGIPVDVDKRWGTPFNSYLFGLIGNAQVGPIYIGYLGALSFACGLIAFEIIGLNMWASVNWDPIQFVRQLPWLALEPPRPQYGLKVLPPLAEGGWWLIAGFFLTASILL
;
A
#
# COMPACT_ATOMS: atom_id res chain seq x y z
N MET A 1 24.85 31.29 -21.24
CA MET A 1 25.52 29.99 -21.05
C MET A 1 24.67 29.19 -20.08
N ALA A 2 24.16 28.02 -20.47
CA ALA A 2 23.42 27.15 -19.56
C ALA A 2 24.40 26.17 -18.89
N TYR A 3 24.20 25.88 -17.60
CA TYR A 3 25.03 24.97 -16.81
C TYR A 3 24.19 23.77 -16.35
N TYR A 4 24.81 22.61 -16.28
CA TYR A 4 24.18 21.40 -15.76
C TYR A 4 23.84 21.56 -14.28
N GLN A 5 22.57 21.28 -13.92
CA GLN A 5 22.03 21.50 -12.57
C GLN A 5 21.97 20.23 -11.71
N ASN A 6 22.41 19.09 -12.24
CA ASN A 6 22.38 17.80 -11.53
C ASN A 6 21.00 17.35 -11.01
N ILE A 7 19.94 17.65 -11.77
CA ILE A 7 18.58 17.17 -11.48
C ILE A 7 18.33 15.79 -12.08
N PHE A 8 18.94 15.50 -13.24
CA PHE A 8 18.84 14.21 -13.92
C PHE A 8 20.21 13.70 -14.30
N SER A 9 20.49 12.43 -14.00
CA SER A 9 21.75 11.76 -14.37
C SER A 9 21.94 11.74 -15.89
N GLU A 10 22.91 12.49 -16.42
CA GLU A 10 23.24 12.50 -17.86
C GLU A 10 23.69 11.14 -18.36
N VAL A 11 24.48 10.42 -17.55
CA VAL A 11 24.98 9.08 -17.85
C VAL A 11 24.67 8.15 -16.68
N GLN A 12 23.85 7.13 -16.93
CA GLN A 12 23.56 6.11 -15.93
C GLN A 12 24.54 4.94 -16.09
N VAL A 13 25.23 4.60 -15.01
CA VAL A 13 26.05 3.38 -14.93
C VAL A 13 25.27 2.27 -14.23
N ARG A 14 25.45 1.03 -14.68
CA ARG A 14 24.80 -0.14 -14.08
C ARG A 14 25.82 -1.23 -13.77
N PRO A 15 25.81 -1.80 -12.56
CA PRO A 15 26.63 -2.96 -12.26
C PRO A 15 26.10 -4.19 -13.02
N THR A 16 27.00 -5.11 -13.37
CA THR A 16 26.64 -6.39 -14.00
C THR A 16 25.92 -7.33 -13.03
N GLN A 17 26.12 -7.15 -11.73
CA GLN A 17 25.50 -7.90 -10.66
C GLN A 17 24.68 -6.96 -9.76
N PRO A 18 23.45 -7.33 -9.36
CA PRO A 18 22.66 -6.54 -8.42
C PRO A 18 23.26 -6.53 -7.01
N GLU A 19 23.05 -5.44 -6.29
CA GLU A 19 23.43 -5.33 -4.88
C GLU A 19 22.39 -6.02 -3.99
N HIS A 20 22.79 -7.07 -3.27
CA HIS A 20 21.89 -7.77 -2.34
C HIS A 20 21.86 -7.15 -0.93
N GLY A 21 22.66 -6.10 -0.73
CA GLY A 21 22.88 -5.40 0.54
C GLY A 21 23.77 -6.17 1.52
N ILE A 22 23.98 -5.57 2.69
CA ILE A 22 24.87 -6.12 3.72
C ILE A 22 24.28 -7.45 4.25
N PRO A 23 25.11 -8.49 4.42
CA PRO A 23 24.67 -9.76 4.99
C PRO A 23 24.14 -9.54 6.40
N VAL A 24 22.94 -10.05 6.65
CA VAL A 24 22.27 -10.03 7.95
C VAL A 24 21.93 -11.46 8.33
N ASP A 25 22.03 -11.79 9.61
CA ASP A 25 21.79 -13.15 10.14
C ASP A 25 20.29 -13.46 10.34
N VAL A 26 19.43 -12.75 9.62
CA VAL A 26 17.96 -12.81 9.73
C VAL A 26 17.39 -13.40 8.44
N ASP A 27 16.07 -13.60 8.39
CA ASP A 27 15.35 -14.22 7.29
C ASP A 27 15.79 -13.75 5.89
N LYS A 28 15.76 -14.70 4.94
CA LYS A 28 16.18 -14.47 3.56
C LYS A 28 15.31 -13.38 2.91
N ARG A 29 15.97 -12.38 2.32
CA ARG A 29 15.30 -11.33 1.54
C ARG A 29 14.59 -11.93 0.33
N TRP A 30 13.44 -11.37 0.01
CA TRP A 30 12.58 -11.81 -1.09
C TRP A 30 12.76 -10.96 -2.34
N GLY A 31 12.57 -11.59 -3.50
CA GLY A 31 12.56 -10.95 -4.82
C GLY A 31 13.92 -10.92 -5.53
N THR A 32 13.88 -11.02 -6.86
CA THR A 32 15.06 -10.78 -7.73
C THR A 32 15.13 -9.30 -8.08
N PRO A 33 16.22 -8.60 -7.75
CA PRO A 33 16.34 -7.18 -8.04
C PRO A 33 16.34 -6.92 -9.55
N PHE A 34 15.79 -5.77 -9.96
CA PHE A 34 15.82 -5.32 -11.35
C PHE A 34 16.17 -3.83 -11.43
N ASN A 35 16.57 -3.37 -12.61
CA ASN A 35 17.01 -1.99 -12.83
C ASN A 35 16.02 -1.21 -13.70
N SER A 36 15.47 -0.12 -13.17
CA SER A 36 14.60 0.82 -13.87
C SER A 36 15.39 2.01 -14.40
N TYR A 37 15.30 2.28 -15.72
CA TYR A 37 15.92 3.48 -16.32
C TYR A 37 15.31 4.78 -15.78
N LEU A 38 14.00 4.79 -15.54
CA LEU A 38 13.29 5.98 -15.05
C LEU A 38 13.73 6.34 -13.63
N PHE A 39 13.90 5.35 -12.75
CA PHE A 39 14.44 5.60 -11.41
C PHE A 39 15.92 6.01 -11.45
N GLY A 40 16.69 5.43 -12.38
CA GLY A 40 18.09 5.83 -12.61
C GLY A 40 18.27 7.28 -13.09
N LEU A 41 17.24 7.90 -13.67
CA LEU A 41 17.31 9.31 -14.07
C LEU A 41 17.40 10.23 -12.85
N ILE A 42 16.72 9.88 -11.76
CA ILE A 42 16.60 10.73 -10.56
C ILE A 42 17.35 10.18 -9.33
N GLY A 43 17.86 8.94 -9.40
CA GLY A 43 18.51 8.29 -8.26
C GLY A 43 19.00 6.88 -8.59
N ASN A 44 18.84 5.95 -7.64
CA ASN A 44 19.25 4.56 -7.83
C ASN A 44 18.28 3.83 -8.78
N ALA A 45 18.83 3.15 -9.78
CA ALA A 45 18.06 2.37 -10.74
C ALA A 45 17.53 1.05 -10.14
N GLN A 46 18.18 0.49 -9.12
CA GLN A 46 17.86 -0.82 -8.60
C GLN A 46 16.60 -0.81 -7.72
N VAL A 47 15.67 -1.72 -8.00
CA VAL A 47 14.48 -1.99 -7.20
C VAL A 47 14.60 -3.37 -6.57
N GLY A 48 14.49 -3.42 -5.24
CA GLY A 48 14.69 -4.64 -4.45
C GLY A 48 16.16 -4.96 -4.14
N PRO A 49 16.44 -6.06 -3.42
CA PRO A 49 15.46 -6.99 -2.84
C PRO A 49 14.78 -6.41 -1.60
N ILE A 50 13.63 -6.95 -1.21
CA ILE A 50 12.88 -6.49 -0.03
C ILE A 50 12.93 -7.54 1.08
N TYR A 51 13.03 -7.09 2.32
CA TYR A 51 12.90 -7.98 3.48
C TYR A 51 11.42 -8.10 3.86
N ILE A 52 10.91 -9.33 3.92
CA ILE A 52 9.56 -9.63 4.38
C ILE A 52 9.69 -10.68 5.48
N GLY A 53 9.82 -10.20 6.73
CA GLY A 53 9.73 -11.06 7.91
C GLY A 53 8.28 -11.36 8.29
N TYR A 54 8.08 -12.14 9.35
CA TYR A 54 6.75 -12.50 9.85
C TYR A 54 5.86 -11.27 10.14
N LEU A 55 6.39 -10.26 10.84
CA LEU A 55 5.65 -9.02 11.14
C LEU A 55 5.28 -8.25 9.88
N GLY A 56 6.22 -8.12 8.93
CA GLY A 56 5.96 -7.47 7.65
C GLY A 56 4.89 -8.20 6.84
N ALA A 57 4.93 -9.54 6.80
CA ALA A 57 3.90 -10.34 6.13
C ALA A 57 2.50 -10.14 6.77
N LEU A 58 2.42 -10.12 8.10
CA LEU A 58 1.17 -9.82 8.81
C LEU A 58 0.69 -8.38 8.56
N SER A 59 1.60 -7.40 8.58
CA SER A 59 1.31 -6.01 8.28
C SER A 59 0.69 -5.86 6.88
N PHE A 60 1.28 -6.51 5.86
CA PHE A 60 0.73 -6.54 4.51
C PHE A 60 -0.64 -7.22 4.45
N ALA A 61 -0.82 -8.36 5.12
CA ALA A 61 -2.10 -9.07 5.14
C ALA A 61 -3.21 -8.22 5.79
N CYS A 62 -2.94 -7.60 6.94
CA CYS A 62 -3.89 -6.70 7.61
C CYS A 62 -4.23 -5.47 6.75
N GLY A 63 -3.23 -4.88 6.09
CA GLY A 63 -3.43 -3.73 5.20
C GLY A 63 -4.29 -4.08 3.98
N LEU A 64 -4.06 -5.25 3.36
CA LEU A 64 -4.88 -5.75 2.26
C LEU A 64 -6.32 -6.03 2.69
N ILE A 65 -6.53 -6.66 3.84
CA ILE A 65 -7.89 -6.89 4.38
C ILE A 65 -8.61 -5.55 4.58
N ALA A 66 -7.96 -4.55 5.18
CA ALA A 66 -8.56 -3.22 5.35
C ALA A 66 -8.90 -2.56 4.01
N PHE A 67 -7.99 -2.64 3.03
CA PHE A 67 -8.20 -2.09 1.69
C PHE A 67 -9.38 -2.76 0.97
N GLU A 68 -9.49 -4.09 1.03
CA GLU A 68 -10.59 -4.84 0.42
C GLU A 68 -11.93 -4.51 1.10
N ILE A 69 -11.97 -4.39 2.43
CA ILE A 69 -13.20 -4.00 3.13
C ILE A 69 -13.69 -2.64 2.64
N ILE A 70 -12.78 -1.66 2.52
CA ILE A 70 -13.12 -0.33 2.02
C ILE A 70 -13.61 -0.41 0.57
N GLY A 71 -12.85 -1.06 -0.30
CA GLY A 71 -13.18 -1.18 -1.73
C GLY A 71 -14.49 -1.91 -2.00
N LEU A 72 -14.74 -3.04 -1.32
CA LEU A 72 -15.97 -3.83 -1.48
C LEU A 72 -17.20 -3.07 -0.98
N ASN A 73 -17.10 -2.31 0.12
CA ASN A 73 -18.20 -1.48 0.59
C ASN A 73 -18.48 -0.29 -0.34
N MET A 74 -17.42 0.33 -0.90
CA MET A 74 -17.58 1.36 -1.93
C MET A 74 -18.22 0.80 -3.21
N TRP A 75 -17.92 -0.43 -3.59
CA TRP A 75 -18.55 -1.07 -4.76
C TRP A 75 -20.00 -1.48 -4.49
N ALA A 76 -20.29 -1.94 -3.27
CA ALA A 76 -21.64 -2.27 -2.84
C ALA A 76 -22.57 -1.04 -2.82
N SER A 77 -22.07 0.16 -2.48
CA SER A 77 -22.89 1.38 -2.45
C SER A 77 -23.36 1.84 -3.84
N VAL A 78 -22.71 1.38 -4.91
CA VAL A 78 -23.13 1.59 -6.31
C VAL A 78 -23.77 0.36 -6.94
N ASN A 79 -24.30 -0.56 -6.12
CA ASN A 79 -24.96 -1.80 -6.56
C ASN A 79 -24.08 -2.68 -7.49
N TRP A 80 -22.77 -2.72 -7.24
CA TRP A 80 -21.83 -3.52 -8.01
C TRP A 80 -21.66 -3.09 -9.49
N ASP A 81 -22.09 -1.88 -9.86
CA ASP A 81 -21.86 -1.34 -11.21
C ASP A 81 -20.41 -0.82 -11.36
N PRO A 82 -19.57 -1.45 -12.20
CA PRO A 82 -18.17 -1.05 -12.37
C PRO A 82 -18.01 0.35 -13.01
N ILE A 83 -18.97 0.78 -13.84
CA ILE A 83 -18.93 2.10 -14.48
C ILE A 83 -19.21 3.17 -13.42
N GLN A 84 -20.20 2.94 -12.58
CA GLN A 84 -20.52 3.84 -11.47
C GLN A 84 -19.39 3.89 -10.44
N PHE A 85 -18.79 2.74 -10.15
CA PHE A 85 -17.68 2.66 -9.22
C PHE A 85 -16.50 3.55 -9.66
N VAL A 86 -16.07 3.45 -10.91
CA VAL A 86 -14.97 4.28 -11.43
C VAL A 86 -15.38 5.75 -11.54
N ARG A 87 -16.61 6.03 -11.99
CA ARG A 87 -17.13 7.39 -12.12
C ARG A 87 -17.20 8.13 -10.79
N GLN A 88 -17.62 7.42 -9.74
CA GLN A 88 -17.86 8.01 -8.42
C GLN A 88 -16.72 7.74 -7.43
N LEU A 89 -15.64 7.06 -7.84
CA LEU A 89 -14.55 6.62 -6.96
C LEU A 89 -14.08 7.69 -5.94
N PRO A 90 -13.90 8.98 -6.30
CA PRO A 90 -13.50 10.01 -5.35
C PRO A 90 -14.58 10.42 -4.32
N TRP A 91 -15.85 10.09 -4.58
CA TRP A 91 -17.01 10.44 -3.73
C TRP A 91 -17.56 9.25 -2.95
N LEU A 92 -17.14 8.03 -3.27
CA LEU A 92 -17.54 6.84 -2.52
C LEU A 92 -16.80 6.82 -1.19
N ALA A 93 -17.49 6.39 -0.14
CA ALA A 93 -16.93 6.35 1.21
C ALA A 93 -17.45 5.13 1.97
N LEU A 94 -16.65 4.71 2.94
CA LEU A 94 -17.08 3.85 4.02
C LEU A 94 -17.40 4.75 5.22
N GLU A 95 -18.68 4.90 5.54
CA GLU A 95 -19.14 5.81 6.58
C GLU A 95 -18.94 5.21 7.99
N PRO A 96 -18.57 6.04 9.00
CA PRO A 96 -18.47 5.60 10.39
C PRO A 96 -19.84 5.25 10.99
N PRO A 97 -19.86 4.56 12.14
CA PRO A 97 -21.09 4.28 12.86
C PRO A 97 -21.87 5.55 13.20
N ARG A 98 -23.20 5.48 13.10
CA ARG A 98 -24.08 6.58 13.50
C ARG A 98 -23.92 6.90 15.00
N PRO A 99 -24.08 8.18 15.42
CA PRO A 99 -23.92 8.58 16.83
C PRO A 99 -24.75 7.79 17.84
N GLN A 100 -25.91 7.27 17.42
CA GLN A 100 -26.79 6.43 18.24
C GLN A 100 -26.10 5.18 18.81
N TYR A 101 -25.03 4.70 18.18
CA TYR A 101 -24.27 3.53 18.62
C TYR A 101 -23.17 3.86 19.63
N GLY A 102 -22.85 5.14 19.86
CA GLY A 102 -21.79 5.56 20.77
C GLY A 102 -20.46 4.83 20.51
N LEU A 103 -19.90 4.21 21.56
CA LEU A 103 -18.67 3.40 21.49
C LEU A 103 -18.95 1.88 21.48
N LYS A 104 -20.12 1.47 20.99
CA LYS A 104 -20.42 0.04 20.84
C LYS A 104 -19.41 -0.57 19.87
N VAL A 105 -18.68 -1.59 20.35
CA VAL A 105 -17.56 -2.23 19.62
C VAL A 105 -17.99 -2.81 18.27
N LEU A 106 -19.23 -3.30 18.17
CA LEU A 106 -19.72 -3.89 16.92
C LEU A 106 -21.20 -3.47 16.68
N PRO A 107 -21.43 -2.34 15.99
CA PRO A 107 -22.73 -1.97 15.45
C PRO A 107 -23.08 -2.88 14.25
N PRO A 108 -24.33 -2.87 13.75
CA PRO A 108 -24.71 -3.63 12.57
C PRO A 108 -23.76 -3.36 11.39
N LEU A 109 -23.42 -4.40 10.62
CA LEU A 109 -22.44 -4.30 9.53
C LEU A 109 -22.80 -3.20 8.52
N ALA A 110 -24.09 -3.10 8.16
CA ALA A 110 -24.61 -2.09 7.24
C ALA A 110 -24.64 -0.66 7.83
N GLU A 111 -24.44 -0.50 9.14
CA GLU A 111 -24.52 0.79 9.84
C GLU A 111 -23.19 1.18 10.50
N GLY A 112 -22.08 0.92 9.81
CA GLY A 112 -20.74 1.32 10.22
C GLY A 112 -19.93 0.21 10.90
N GLY A 113 -20.44 -1.02 11.00
CA GLY A 113 -19.66 -2.15 11.51
C GLY A 113 -18.42 -2.44 10.65
N TRP A 114 -18.54 -2.34 9.32
CA TRP A 114 -17.41 -2.46 8.41
C TRP A 114 -16.33 -1.39 8.61
N TRP A 115 -16.72 -0.18 9.01
CA TRP A 115 -15.79 0.90 9.30
C TRP A 115 -14.87 0.58 10.49
N LEU A 116 -15.44 0.02 11.56
CA LEU A 116 -14.64 -0.39 12.73
C LEU A 116 -13.72 -1.57 12.43
N ILE A 117 -14.17 -2.53 11.63
CA ILE A 117 -13.35 -3.67 11.22
C ILE A 117 -12.19 -3.20 10.32
N ALA A 118 -12.48 -2.34 9.33
CA ALA A 118 -11.45 -1.73 8.50
C ALA A 118 -10.46 -0.91 9.32
N GLY A 119 -10.95 -0.10 10.27
CA GLY A 119 -10.13 0.69 11.18
C GLY A 119 -9.22 -0.17 12.06
N PHE A 120 -9.72 -1.29 12.58
CA PHE A 120 -8.92 -2.25 13.36
C PHE A 120 -7.80 -2.86 12.53
N PHE A 121 -8.11 -3.42 11.35
CA PHE A 121 -7.09 -4.04 10.49
C PHE A 121 -6.08 -3.03 9.95
N LEU A 122 -6.52 -1.81 9.62
CA LEU A 122 -5.62 -0.74 9.20
C LEU A 122 -4.69 -0.31 10.34
N THR A 123 -5.22 -0.14 11.55
CA THR A 123 -4.40 0.21 12.72
C THR A 123 -3.41 -0.90 13.05
N ALA A 124 -3.83 -2.17 12.99
CA ALA A 124 -2.94 -3.31 13.16
C ALA A 124 -1.83 -3.32 12.09
N SER A 125 -2.17 -3.06 10.83
CA SER A 125 -1.19 -2.97 9.73
C SER A 125 -0.14 -1.87 9.98
N ILE A 126 -0.55 -0.70 10.49
CA ILE A 126 0.37 0.41 10.77
C ILE A 126 1.29 0.10 11.97
N LEU A 127 0.80 -0.65 12.96
CA LEU A 127 1.57 -0.96 14.17
C LEU A 127 2.50 -2.17 14.03
N LEU A 128 2.23 -3.06 13.04
CA LEU A 128 3.03 -4.24 12.72
C LEU A 128 4.17 -3.91 11.76
#